data_AF-A0AAW1PG00-F1
#
_entry.id   AF-A0AAW1PG00-F1
#
_cell.length_a   1.000
_cell.length_b   1.000
_cell.length_c   1.000
_cell.angle_alpha   90.00
_cell.angle_beta   90.00
_cell.angle_gamma   90.00
#
_symmetry.space_group_name_H-M   'P 1'
#
loop_
_entity.id
_entity.type
_entity.pdbx_description
1 polymer ?
#
loop_
_entity_poly.entity_id
_entity_poly.type
_entity_poly.pdbx_seq_one_letter_code
_entity_poly.pdbx_strand_id
1 'polypeptide(L)'
;MTSEGFDNKAKQEVINNLRRLLKHLRKAQLIRGQACVTSARVPIVKCLSRYGFSVDISMGTANNAAAVCLIRNQMSLAPPLRPLMLILRAILKMHNLGEPSLGGLSSYPLTWAIVAHLMQEGFKVADPARARQQPPPANALPPPRLLKTSPNGPSMDLGSLLHGFLRRFSPSNFNSSALAVSVLQGGFTSKPPAWNKSKQGKEKKPQKHLSVEDPLKPGQDAACASFKFEQMRWKQPTRCPIPKTRPGLVAHPSMSSSQSFQKS
;
A
#
# COMPACT_ATOMS: atom_id res chain seq x y z
N MET A 1 -18.38 0.70 23.64
CA MET A 1 -17.55 -0.09 22.69
C MET A 1 -16.45 0.84 22.18
N THR A 2 -15.31 0.81 22.84
CA THR A 2 -14.23 1.80 22.66
C THR A 2 -13.45 1.49 21.38
N SER A 3 -13.37 2.51 20.51
CA SER A 3 -12.52 2.53 19.33
C SER A 3 -11.08 2.21 19.71
N GLU A 4 -10.56 1.09 19.20
CA GLU A 4 -9.24 0.52 19.51
C GLU A 4 -8.09 1.54 19.38
N GLY A 5 -7.72 2.14 20.50
CA GLY A 5 -6.42 2.70 20.81
C GLY A 5 -5.96 2.08 22.13
N PHE A 6 -4.66 2.17 22.43
CA PHE A 6 -4.18 1.81 23.76
C PHE A 6 -5.05 2.48 24.84
N ASP A 7 -5.47 1.72 25.86
CA ASP A 7 -5.95 2.33 27.10
C ASP A 7 -4.94 3.37 27.58
N ASN A 8 -5.38 4.46 28.20
CA ASN A 8 -4.49 5.59 28.52
C ASN A 8 -3.27 5.14 29.35
N LYS A 9 -3.47 4.19 30.27
CA LYS A 9 -2.40 3.60 31.07
C LYS A 9 -1.45 2.76 30.20
N ALA A 10 -1.98 1.87 29.36
CA ALA A 10 -1.20 1.06 28.43
C ALA A 10 -0.43 1.92 27.40
N LYS A 11 -1.03 3.03 26.94
CA LYS A 11 -0.41 3.97 26.01
C LYS A 11 0.82 4.61 26.64
N GLN A 12 0.69 5.03 27.90
CA GLN A 12 1.78 5.68 28.63
C GLN A 12 2.93 4.70 28.89
N GLU A 13 2.61 3.45 29.20
CA GLU A 13 3.60 2.39 29.34
C GLU A 13 4.37 2.15 28.03
N VAL A 14 3.67 2.04 26.90
CA VAL A 14 4.32 1.90 25.57
C VAL A 14 5.20 3.09 25.25
N ILE A 15 4.75 4.32 25.51
CA ILE A 15 5.57 5.53 25.30
C ILE A 15 6.83 5.49 26.17
N ASN A 16 6.71 5.10 27.44
CA ASN A 16 7.86 4.99 28.34
C ASN A 16 8.86 3.94 27.87
N ASN A 17 8.37 2.79 27.42
CA ASN A 17 9.21 1.75 26.84
C ASN A 17 9.89 2.25 25.55
N LEU A 18 9.17 2.98 24.68
CA LEU A 18 9.74 3.52 23.43
C LEU A 18 10.85 4.54 23.74
N ARG A 19 10.67 5.38 24.76
CA ARG A 19 11.70 6.31 25.24
C ARG A 19 12.92 5.55 25.77
N ARG A 20 12.71 4.48 26.54
CA ARG A 20 13.81 3.61 27.02
C ARG A 20 14.55 2.97 25.86
N LEU A 21 13.84 2.40 24.88
CA LEU A 21 14.44 1.83 23.67
C LEU A 21 15.27 2.88 22.91
N LEU A 22 14.73 4.08 22.72
CA LEU A 22 15.42 5.16 22.03
C LEU A 22 16.74 5.54 22.72
N LYS A 23 16.79 5.56 24.06
CA LYS A 23 18.04 5.77 24.82
C LYS A 23 19.07 4.68 24.53
N HIS A 24 18.65 3.41 24.50
CA HIS A 24 19.54 2.29 24.19
C HIS A 24 20.06 2.33 22.75
N LEU A 25 19.20 2.67 21.78
CA LEU A 25 19.61 2.84 20.38
C LEU A 25 20.66 3.94 20.19
N ARG A 26 20.55 5.05 20.96
CA ARG A 26 21.58 6.10 20.98
C ARG A 26 22.88 5.62 21.59
N LYS A 27 22.82 4.94 22.75
CA LYS A 27 24.01 4.40 23.44
C LYS A 27 24.76 3.39 22.56
N ALA A 28 24.03 2.56 21.82
CA ALA A 28 24.57 1.60 20.86
C ALA A 28 25.01 2.22 19.52
N GLN A 29 24.91 3.55 19.35
CA GLN A 29 25.26 4.27 18.12
C GLN A 29 24.56 3.73 16.85
N LEU A 30 23.34 3.20 17.01
CA LEU A 30 22.55 2.63 15.90
C LEU A 30 21.72 3.67 15.15
N ILE A 31 21.58 4.87 15.71
CA ILE A 31 20.83 5.99 15.12
C ILE A 31 21.66 7.27 15.09
N ARG A 32 21.35 8.17 14.16
CA ARG A 32 22.01 9.47 14.00
C ARG A 32 20.96 10.59 13.92
N GLY A 33 21.36 11.80 14.30
CA GLY A 33 20.52 12.99 14.17
C GLY A 33 19.23 12.95 14.99
N GLN A 34 18.16 13.54 14.44
CA GLN A 34 16.89 13.70 15.12
C GLN A 34 16.15 12.36 15.25
N ALA A 35 15.69 12.08 16.46
CA ALA A 35 14.80 10.96 16.74
C ALA A 35 13.77 11.36 17.80
N CYS A 36 12.51 10.99 17.57
CA CYS A 36 11.40 11.37 18.43
C CYS A 36 10.46 10.19 18.68
N VAL A 37 9.74 10.25 19.81
CA VAL A 37 8.61 9.37 20.09
C VAL A 37 7.34 10.17 19.83
N THR A 38 6.47 9.66 18.98
CA THR A 38 5.19 10.32 18.67
C THR A 38 4.11 9.92 19.68
N SER A 39 3.20 10.85 19.98
CA SER A 39 2.04 10.64 20.87
C SER A 39 0.74 10.36 20.12
N ALA A 40 0.82 10.00 18.84
CA ALA A 40 -0.32 9.69 17.97
C ALA A 40 -1.16 8.51 18.49
N ARG A 41 -2.19 8.09 17.74
CA ARG A 41 -3.04 6.93 18.09
C ARG A 41 -2.20 5.67 18.35
N VAL A 42 -1.15 5.46 17.55
CA VAL A 42 -0.14 4.43 17.76
C VAL A 42 1.20 5.13 18.02
N PRO A 43 1.73 5.09 19.25
CA PRO A 43 3.05 5.63 19.55
C PRO A 43 4.13 4.88 18.78
N ILE A 44 5.03 5.63 18.15
CA ILE A 44 6.19 5.07 17.44
C ILE A 44 7.44 5.91 17.71
N VAL A 45 8.61 5.28 17.65
CA VAL A 45 9.89 5.98 17.48
C VAL A 45 10.05 6.26 15.99
N LYS A 46 10.27 7.52 15.62
CA LYS A 46 10.79 7.90 14.30
C LYS A 46 12.25 8.28 14.43
N CYS A 47 13.14 7.67 13.66
CA CYS A 47 14.56 7.93 13.72
C CYS A 47 15.26 7.70 12.38
N LEU A 48 16.48 8.21 12.25
CA LEU A 48 17.39 7.87 11.16
C LEU A 48 18.43 6.87 11.68
N SER A 49 18.53 5.71 11.03
CA SER A 49 19.56 4.73 11.35
C SER A 49 20.97 5.28 11.06
N ARG A 50 21.99 4.66 11.66
CA ARG A 50 23.40 4.99 11.37
C ARG A 50 23.80 4.83 9.90
N TYR A 51 23.01 4.08 9.14
CA TYR A 51 23.22 3.83 7.71
C TYR A 51 22.40 4.77 6.80
N GLY A 52 21.68 5.74 7.36
CA GLY A 52 20.91 6.72 6.58
C GLY A 52 19.49 6.30 6.20
N PHE A 53 19.00 5.16 6.70
CA PHE A 53 17.61 4.73 6.50
C PHE A 53 16.67 5.39 7.52
N SER A 54 15.54 5.92 7.05
CA SER A 54 14.42 6.33 7.92
C SER A 54 13.73 5.09 8.49
N VAL A 55 13.57 5.04 9.82
CA VAL A 55 13.04 3.89 10.53
C VAL A 55 11.94 4.34 11.50
N ASP A 56 10.78 3.68 11.38
CA ASP A 56 9.67 3.79 12.32
C ASP A 56 9.60 2.49 13.15
N ILE A 57 9.62 2.61 14.48
CA ILE A 57 9.59 1.47 15.42
C ILE A 57 8.34 1.58 16.30
N SER A 58 7.50 0.54 16.27
CA SER A 58 6.30 0.40 17.12
C SER A 58 6.46 -0.75 18.11
N MET A 59 5.77 -0.70 19.26
CA MET A 59 5.70 -1.82 20.21
C MET A 59 4.27 -2.29 20.42
N GLY A 60 4.10 -3.61 20.65
CA GLY A 60 2.81 -4.20 21.03
C GLY A 60 1.78 -4.27 19.89
N THR A 61 2.21 -4.53 18.65
CA THR A 61 1.34 -4.46 17.48
C THR A 61 1.11 -5.83 16.83
N ALA A 62 0.51 -6.78 17.57
CA ALA A 62 0.10 -8.08 17.01
C ALA A 62 -0.71 -7.93 15.71
N ASN A 63 -1.53 -6.87 15.62
CA ASN A 63 -2.26 -6.52 14.40
C ASN A 63 -1.34 -6.16 13.21
N ASN A 64 -0.19 -5.51 13.45
CA ASN A 64 0.77 -5.20 12.38
C ASN A 64 1.46 -6.47 11.89
N ALA A 65 1.82 -7.39 12.79
CA ALA A 65 2.39 -8.68 12.42
C ALA A 65 1.40 -9.51 11.58
N ALA A 66 0.13 -9.55 11.98
CA ALA A 66 -0.93 -10.18 11.21
C ALA A 66 -1.13 -9.51 9.84
N ALA A 67 -1.07 -8.18 9.76
CA ALA A 67 -1.17 -7.44 8.49
C ALA A 67 -0.01 -7.78 7.55
N VAL A 68 1.22 -7.83 8.07
CA VAL A 68 2.39 -8.25 7.30
C VAL A 68 2.24 -9.69 6.81
N CYS A 69 1.78 -10.61 7.67
CA CYS A 69 1.50 -11.99 7.27
C CYS A 69 0.49 -12.05 6.13
N LEU A 70 -0.63 -11.38 6.31
CA LEU A 70 -1.74 -11.40 5.37
C LEU A 70 -1.32 -10.86 3.99
N ILE A 71 -0.59 -9.74 3.96
CA ILE A 71 -0.09 -9.14 2.71
C ILE A 71 0.90 -10.09 2.02
N ARG A 72 1.77 -10.77 2.77
CA ARG A 72 2.72 -11.73 2.20
C ARG A 72 2.01 -12.94 1.58
N ASN A 73 1.03 -13.49 2.29
CA ASN A 73 0.20 -14.57 1.77
C ASN A 73 -0.55 -14.13 0.51
N GLN A 74 -1.08 -12.90 0.52
CA GLN A 74 -1.76 -12.33 -0.63
C GLN A 74 -0.82 -12.13 -1.83
N MET A 75 0.43 -11.70 -1.61
CA MET A 75 1.42 -11.59 -2.69
C MET A 75 1.77 -12.94 -3.31
N SER A 76 1.72 -14.03 -2.54
CA SER A 76 1.89 -15.39 -3.06
C SER A 76 0.69 -15.85 -3.89
N LEU A 77 -0.53 -15.49 -3.48
CA LEU A 77 -1.77 -15.84 -4.19
C LEU A 77 -2.05 -14.99 -5.42
N ALA A 78 -1.57 -13.74 -5.42
CA ALA A 78 -1.75 -12.77 -6.50
C ALA A 78 -0.42 -12.06 -6.80
N PRO A 79 0.51 -12.70 -7.53
CA PRO A 79 1.83 -12.13 -7.82
C PRO A 79 1.80 -10.74 -8.49
N PRO A 80 0.81 -10.37 -9.35
CA PRO A 80 0.71 -9.01 -9.90
C PRO A 80 0.50 -7.91 -8.86
N LEU A 81 0.08 -8.23 -7.63
CA LEU A 81 -0.11 -7.25 -6.55
C LEU A 81 1.14 -6.40 -6.33
N ARG A 82 2.32 -7.03 -6.29
CA ARG A 82 3.58 -6.32 -6.00
C ARG A 82 3.94 -5.29 -7.07
N PRO A 83 4.04 -5.63 -8.37
CA PRO A 83 4.37 -4.64 -9.39
C PRO A 83 3.26 -3.58 -9.57
N LEU A 84 1.97 -3.94 -9.45
CA LEU A 84 0.88 -2.95 -9.48
C LEU A 84 0.99 -1.97 -8.30
N MET A 85 1.29 -2.46 -7.10
CA MET A 85 1.54 -1.62 -5.92
C MET A 85 2.66 -0.61 -6.20
N LEU A 86 3.78 -1.04 -6.78
CA LEU A 86 4.90 -0.16 -7.08
C LEU A 86 4.51 0.95 -8.08
N ILE A 87 3.82 0.59 -9.17
CA ILE A 87 3.39 1.54 -10.19
C ILE A 87 2.37 2.53 -9.60
N LEU A 88 1.32 2.03 -8.94
CA LEU A 88 0.27 2.87 -8.37
C LEU A 88 0.80 3.77 -7.24
N ARG A 89 1.78 3.29 -6.46
CA ARG A 89 2.48 4.13 -5.49
C ARG A 89 3.30 5.23 -6.14
N ALA A 90 3.99 4.94 -7.23
CA ALA A 90 4.72 5.96 -7.98
C ALA A 90 3.77 7.04 -8.51
N ILE A 91 2.64 6.64 -9.11
CA ILE A 91 1.61 7.57 -9.60
C ILE A 91 1.06 8.43 -8.44
N LEU A 92 0.67 7.82 -7.31
CA LEU A 92 0.21 8.57 -6.14
C LEU A 92 1.26 9.59 -5.66
N LYS A 93 2.54 9.22 -5.66
CA LYS A 93 3.63 10.12 -5.27
C LYS A 93 3.78 11.28 -6.24
N MET A 94 3.72 11.04 -7.56
CA MET A 94 3.79 12.09 -8.58
C MET A 94 2.68 13.13 -8.46
N HIS A 95 1.51 12.72 -7.96
CA HIS A 95 0.37 13.60 -7.72
C HIS A 95 0.31 14.16 -6.28
N ASN A 96 1.33 13.96 -5.45
CA ASN A 96 1.35 14.38 -4.03
C ASN A 96 0.22 13.76 -3.17
N LEU A 97 -0.23 12.55 -3.54
CA LEU A 97 -1.28 11.78 -2.87
C LEU A 97 -0.77 10.53 -2.15
N GLY A 98 0.55 10.33 -2.08
CA GLY A 98 1.16 9.20 -1.38
C GLY A 98 1.24 9.35 0.15
N GLU A 99 1.06 10.56 0.67
CA GLU A 99 1.26 10.92 2.07
C GLU A 99 -0.08 10.99 2.84
N PRO A 100 -0.36 10.03 3.75
CA PRO A 100 -1.66 9.95 4.43
C PRO A 100 -1.90 11.09 5.40
N SER A 101 -0.83 11.62 6.01
CA SER A 101 -0.92 12.76 6.94
C SER A 101 -1.44 14.03 6.25
N LEU A 102 -1.28 14.13 4.92
CA LEU A 102 -1.76 15.23 4.10
C LEU A 102 -3.10 14.93 3.41
N GLY A 103 -3.77 13.82 3.75
CA GLY A 103 -5.03 13.40 3.14
C GLY A 103 -4.89 12.50 1.91
N GLY A 104 -3.67 12.05 1.60
CA GLY A 104 -3.40 11.06 0.55
C GLY A 104 -3.77 9.63 0.96
N LEU A 105 -3.61 8.68 0.03
CA LEU A 105 -3.89 7.26 0.29
C LEU A 105 -2.63 6.57 0.81
N SER A 106 -2.74 5.79 1.90
CA SER A 106 -1.63 4.99 2.44
C SER A 106 -1.48 3.64 1.70
N SER A 107 -0.35 2.95 1.89
CA SER A 107 -0.06 1.70 1.14
C SER A 107 -1.06 0.60 1.50
N TYR A 108 -1.53 0.60 2.75
CA TYR A 108 -2.38 -0.45 3.29
C TYR A 108 -3.78 -0.50 2.61
N PRO A 109 -4.62 0.54 2.65
CA PRO A 109 -5.89 0.57 1.91
C PRO A 109 -5.68 0.48 0.39
N LEU A 110 -4.58 1.02 -0.16
CA LEU A 110 -4.25 0.82 -1.58
C LEU A 110 -4.03 -0.66 -1.91
N THR A 111 -3.41 -1.42 -0.99
CA THR A 111 -3.21 -2.87 -1.17
C THR A 111 -4.55 -3.55 -1.36
N TRP A 112 -5.52 -3.24 -0.51
CA TRP A 112 -6.85 -3.85 -0.57
C TRP A 112 -7.69 -3.38 -1.76
N ALA A 113 -7.53 -2.14 -2.21
CA ALA A 113 -8.10 -1.69 -3.49
C ALA A 113 -7.55 -2.48 -4.68
N ILE A 114 -6.23 -2.75 -4.72
CA ILE A 114 -5.61 -3.56 -5.78
C ILE A 114 -6.07 -5.02 -5.68
N VAL A 115 -6.11 -5.59 -4.46
CA VAL A 115 -6.57 -6.97 -4.26
C VAL A 115 -8.03 -7.15 -4.67
N ALA A 116 -8.91 -6.19 -4.35
CA ALA A 116 -10.30 -6.23 -4.80
C ALA A 116 -10.42 -6.18 -6.32
N HIS A 117 -9.59 -5.39 -6.99
CA HIS A 117 -9.50 -5.41 -8.44
C HIS A 117 -9.03 -6.78 -8.95
N LEU A 118 -7.91 -7.32 -8.43
CA LEU A 118 -7.37 -8.61 -8.85
C LEU A 118 -8.36 -9.76 -8.59
N MET A 119 -9.17 -9.66 -7.53
CA MET A 119 -10.25 -10.61 -7.28
C MET A 119 -11.27 -10.64 -8.41
N GLN A 120 -11.63 -9.48 -8.99
CA GLN A 120 -12.50 -9.42 -10.18
C GLN A 120 -11.85 -9.99 -11.44
N GLU A 121 -10.51 -10.04 -11.48
CA GLU A 121 -9.75 -10.66 -12.57
C GLU A 121 -9.49 -12.16 -12.32
N GLY A 122 -10.07 -12.74 -11.26
CA GLY A 122 -10.00 -14.18 -10.95
C GLY A 122 -8.90 -14.60 -9.96
N PHE A 123 -8.19 -13.65 -9.34
CA PHE A 123 -7.19 -13.98 -8.32
C PHE A 123 -7.81 -14.30 -6.97
N LYS A 124 -7.20 -15.23 -6.23
CA LYS A 124 -7.64 -15.63 -4.89
C LYS A 124 -7.26 -14.59 -3.83
N VAL A 125 -8.09 -14.49 -2.79
CA VAL A 125 -7.84 -13.65 -1.62
C VAL A 125 -7.30 -14.50 -0.47
N ALA A 126 -6.29 -14.01 0.24
CA ALA A 126 -5.74 -14.66 1.41
C ALA A 126 -6.71 -14.59 2.60
N ASP A 127 -6.82 -15.68 3.34
CA ASP A 127 -7.66 -15.77 4.53
C ASP A 127 -7.09 -14.95 5.71
N PRO A 128 -7.79 -13.90 6.20
CA PRO A 128 -7.35 -13.09 7.34
C PRO A 128 -7.26 -13.89 8.65
N ALA A 129 -8.08 -14.93 8.84
CA ALA A 129 -8.09 -15.72 10.07
C ALA A 129 -6.75 -16.47 10.23
N ARG A 130 -6.23 -17.05 9.15
CA ARG A 130 -4.91 -17.71 9.14
C ARG A 130 -3.77 -16.76 9.48
N ALA A 131 -3.85 -15.52 8.99
CA ALA A 131 -2.80 -14.52 9.22
C ALA A 131 -2.67 -14.09 10.69
N ARG A 132 -3.74 -14.18 11.49
CA ARG A 132 -3.70 -13.90 12.94
C ARG A 132 -3.00 -14.98 13.74
N GLN A 133 -3.02 -16.23 13.26
CA GLN A 133 -2.50 -17.38 13.98
C GLN A 133 -1.02 -17.65 13.70
N GLN A 134 -0.53 -17.26 12.52
CA GLN A 134 0.82 -17.59 12.07
C GLN A 134 1.54 -16.33 11.59
N PRO A 135 2.20 -15.55 12.47
CA PRO A 135 3.10 -14.50 12.00
C PRO A 135 4.23 -15.13 11.19
N PRO A 136 4.68 -14.52 10.07
CA PRO A 136 5.80 -15.05 9.31
C PRO A 136 7.02 -15.12 10.23
N PRO A 137 7.84 -16.19 10.14
CA PRO A 137 9.07 -16.26 10.93
C PRO A 137 9.94 -15.05 10.62
N ALA A 138 10.69 -14.55 11.62
CA ALA A 138 11.46 -13.30 11.51
C ALA A 138 12.40 -13.25 10.29
N ASN A 139 12.83 -14.42 9.79
CA ASN A 139 13.74 -14.59 8.66
C ASN A 139 13.06 -15.07 7.37
N ALA A 140 11.72 -15.05 7.29
CA ALA A 140 11.02 -15.45 6.08
C ALA A 140 11.46 -14.58 4.90
N LEU A 141 12.02 -15.20 3.86
CA LEU A 141 12.30 -14.52 2.60
C LEU A 141 11.00 -14.04 1.97
N PRO A 142 10.97 -12.82 1.39
CA PRO A 142 9.80 -12.36 0.65
C PRO A 142 9.49 -13.34 -0.48
N PRO A 143 8.21 -13.51 -0.86
CA PRO A 143 7.84 -14.40 -1.94
C PRO A 143 8.64 -14.09 -3.22
N PRO A 144 8.97 -15.12 -4.03
CA PRO A 144 9.79 -14.95 -5.23
C PRO A 144 9.24 -13.85 -6.13
N ARG A 145 10.16 -13.07 -6.73
CA ARG A 145 9.80 -11.91 -7.57
C ARG A 145 9.30 -12.31 -8.96
N LEU A 146 9.44 -13.58 -9.34
CA LEU A 146 9.10 -14.08 -10.66
C LEU A 146 7.61 -14.41 -10.72
N LEU A 147 6.92 -13.83 -11.70
CA LEU A 147 5.55 -14.16 -12.06
C LEU A 147 5.57 -15.54 -12.72
N LYS A 148 5.09 -16.58 -12.03
CA LYS A 148 4.85 -17.88 -12.65
C LYS A 148 3.52 -17.82 -13.38
N THR A 149 3.52 -18.11 -14.67
CA THR A 149 2.28 -18.22 -15.46
C THR A 149 1.70 -19.62 -15.29
N SER A 150 0.38 -19.69 -15.12
CA SER A 150 -0.37 -20.95 -15.23
C SER A 150 -1.21 -20.87 -16.50
N PRO A 151 -1.16 -21.86 -17.40
CA PRO A 151 -1.91 -21.83 -18.66
C PRO A 151 -3.43 -21.75 -18.46
N ASN A 152 -3.94 -22.20 -17.30
CA ASN A 152 -5.36 -22.13 -16.92
C ASN A 152 -5.65 -21.07 -15.84
N GLY A 153 -4.71 -20.15 -15.60
CA GLY A 153 -4.83 -19.10 -14.59
C GLY A 153 -5.34 -17.77 -15.15
N PRO A 154 -5.67 -16.80 -14.26
CA PRO A 154 -6.00 -15.44 -14.68
C PRO A 154 -4.81 -14.80 -15.42
N SER A 155 -5.11 -13.88 -16.34
CA SER A 155 -4.08 -13.18 -17.10
C SER A 155 -3.12 -12.44 -16.16
N MET A 156 -1.82 -12.58 -16.45
CA MET A 156 -0.74 -11.93 -15.72
C MET A 156 -0.22 -10.69 -16.45
N ASP A 157 -0.89 -10.25 -17.54
CA ASP A 157 -0.49 -9.08 -18.29
C ASP A 157 -0.69 -7.80 -17.45
N LEU A 158 0.43 -7.24 -17.00
CA LEU A 158 0.41 -6.07 -16.13
C LEU A 158 -0.20 -4.85 -16.80
N GLY A 159 -0.08 -4.72 -18.13
CA GLY A 159 -0.68 -3.61 -18.88
C GLY A 159 -2.20 -3.64 -18.76
N SER A 160 -2.79 -4.80 -19.08
CA SER A 160 -4.23 -5.05 -18.97
C SER A 160 -4.73 -4.91 -17.53
N LEU A 161 -4.01 -5.47 -16.55
CA LEU A 161 -4.38 -5.36 -15.14
C LEU A 161 -4.32 -3.92 -14.65
N LEU A 162 -3.23 -3.19 -14.95
CA LEU A 162 -3.13 -1.78 -14.59
C LEU A 162 -4.28 -0.99 -15.23
N HIS A 163 -4.50 -1.15 -16.53
CA HIS A 163 -5.58 -0.47 -17.24
C HIS A 163 -6.96 -0.81 -16.66
N GLY A 164 -7.21 -2.08 -16.34
CA GLY A 164 -8.42 -2.53 -15.67
C GLY A 164 -8.61 -1.91 -14.29
N PHE A 165 -7.54 -1.76 -13.52
CA PHE A 165 -7.56 -1.03 -12.25
C PHE A 165 -7.97 0.44 -12.45
N LEU A 166 -7.29 1.17 -13.35
CA LEU A 166 -7.56 2.60 -13.58
C LEU A 166 -8.99 2.81 -14.09
N ARG A 167 -9.46 1.95 -15.00
CA ARG A 167 -10.83 1.98 -15.52
C ARG A 167 -11.86 1.74 -14.42
N ARG A 168 -11.62 0.74 -13.57
CA ARG A 168 -12.56 0.34 -12.51
C ARG A 168 -12.69 1.42 -11.45
N PHE A 169 -11.58 2.00 -10.99
CA PHE A 169 -11.59 3.11 -10.02
C PHE A 169 -11.77 4.50 -10.67
N SER A 170 -12.16 4.55 -11.95
CA SER A 170 -12.48 5.82 -12.60
C SER A 170 -13.83 6.37 -12.10
N PRO A 171 -14.05 7.70 -12.16
CA PRO A 171 -15.30 8.31 -11.72
C PRO A 171 -16.57 7.77 -12.40
N SER A 172 -16.44 7.23 -13.61
CA SER A 172 -17.56 6.66 -14.38
C SER A 172 -17.96 5.26 -13.93
N ASN A 173 -17.04 4.50 -13.30
CA ASN A 173 -17.26 3.09 -12.95
C ASN A 173 -17.27 2.82 -11.45
N PHE A 174 -16.77 3.74 -10.62
CA PHE A 174 -16.75 3.59 -9.17
C PHE A 174 -17.35 4.80 -8.47
N ASN A 175 -18.55 4.63 -7.92
CA ASN A 175 -19.22 5.65 -7.12
C ASN A 175 -18.75 5.57 -5.65
N SER A 176 -17.67 6.26 -5.32
CA SER A 176 -17.10 6.34 -3.96
C SER A 176 -18.07 6.87 -2.88
N SER A 177 -19.19 7.50 -3.27
CA SER A 177 -20.22 7.96 -2.32
C SER A 177 -21.15 6.84 -1.87
N ALA A 178 -21.33 5.80 -2.69
CA ALA A 178 -22.26 4.70 -2.46
C ALA A 178 -21.56 3.35 -2.28
N LEU A 179 -20.36 3.18 -2.85
CA LEU A 179 -19.61 1.94 -2.83
C LEU A 179 -18.37 2.04 -1.93
N ALA A 180 -18.01 0.90 -1.38
CA ALA A 180 -16.79 0.67 -0.64
C ALA A 180 -16.06 -0.56 -1.21
N VAL A 181 -14.75 -0.59 -1.02
CA VAL A 181 -13.94 -1.78 -1.29
C VAL A 181 -14.02 -2.71 -0.08
N SER A 182 -14.32 -3.98 -0.30
CA SER A 182 -14.23 -5.03 0.72
C SER A 182 -13.85 -6.35 0.07
N VAL A 183 -12.63 -6.83 0.35
CA VAL A 183 -12.19 -8.16 -0.11
C VAL A 183 -12.87 -9.31 0.65
N LEU A 184 -13.56 -9.01 1.75
CA LEU A 184 -14.37 -9.98 2.50
C LEU A 184 -15.76 -10.16 1.87
N GLN A 185 -16.26 -9.13 1.20
CA GLN A 185 -17.61 -9.07 0.63
C GLN A 185 -17.57 -9.07 -0.91
N GLY A 186 -16.67 -9.85 -1.52
CA GLY A 186 -16.66 -10.02 -2.98
C GLY A 186 -15.87 -8.95 -3.76
N GLY A 187 -15.13 -8.08 -3.08
CA GLY A 187 -14.31 -7.01 -3.66
C GLY A 187 -14.95 -5.63 -3.49
N PHE A 188 -16.26 -5.51 -3.73
CA PHE A 188 -17.02 -4.26 -3.65
C PHE A 188 -18.34 -4.47 -2.93
N THR A 189 -18.70 -3.53 -2.06
CA THR A 189 -19.93 -3.58 -1.28
C THR A 189 -20.57 -2.20 -1.18
N SER A 190 -21.85 -2.14 -0.81
CA SER A 190 -22.52 -0.91 -0.46
C SER A 190 -21.87 -0.29 0.78
N LYS A 191 -21.62 1.01 0.75
CA LYS A 191 -20.94 1.73 1.82
C LYS A 191 -21.78 1.67 3.11
N PRO A 192 -21.26 1.08 4.20
CA PRO A 192 -22.02 0.98 5.44
C PRO A 192 -22.41 2.37 5.99
N PRO A 193 -23.63 2.56 6.52
CA PRO A 193 -24.06 3.85 7.08
C PRO A 193 -23.11 4.38 8.17
N ALA A 194 -22.49 3.48 8.93
CA ALA A 194 -21.52 3.82 9.96
C ALA A 194 -20.28 4.56 9.43
N TRP A 195 -19.92 4.37 8.15
CA TRP A 195 -18.74 4.98 7.53
C TRP A 195 -19.00 6.40 7.03
N ASN A 196 -20.27 6.82 7.00
CA ASN A 196 -20.64 8.22 6.73
C ASN A 196 -20.57 9.11 7.98
N LYS A 197 -20.20 8.55 9.16
CA LYS A 197 -20.16 9.28 10.43
C LYS A 197 -18.84 10.05 10.62
N SER A 198 -18.95 11.31 11.05
CA SER A 198 -17.80 12.11 11.50
C SER A 198 -17.27 11.61 12.85
N LYS A 199 -16.00 11.94 13.18
CA LYS A 199 -15.36 11.69 14.50
C LYS A 199 -16.15 12.22 15.72
N GLN A 200 -17.18 13.05 15.50
CA GLN A 200 -18.04 13.64 16.53
C GLN A 200 -19.48 13.09 16.54
N GLY A 201 -19.77 11.96 15.89
CA GLY A 201 -21.09 11.31 15.97
C GLY A 201 -22.25 12.03 15.27
N LYS A 202 -22.03 13.23 14.71
CA LYS A 202 -23.03 13.92 13.87
C LYS A 202 -23.09 13.29 12.48
N GLU A 203 -24.30 12.98 12.01
CA GLU A 203 -24.57 12.63 10.63
C GLU A 203 -24.15 13.78 9.72
N LYS A 204 -23.32 13.48 8.71
CA LYS A 204 -23.00 14.40 7.62
C LYS A 204 -23.27 13.70 6.29
N LYS A 205 -23.45 14.52 5.24
CA LYS A 205 -23.57 14.09 3.84
C LYS A 205 -22.61 12.93 3.51
N PRO A 206 -23.02 11.96 2.66
CA PRO A 206 -22.23 10.79 2.33
C PRO A 206 -20.80 11.18 1.93
N GLN A 207 -19.82 10.50 2.52
CA GLN A 207 -18.43 10.78 2.26
C GLN A 207 -18.09 10.37 0.83
N LYS A 208 -17.67 11.31 0.00
CA LYS A 208 -17.41 11.06 -1.42
C LYS A 208 -16.03 10.45 -1.72
N HIS A 209 -15.18 10.30 -0.71
CA HIS A 209 -13.86 9.71 -0.86
C HIS A 209 -13.89 8.18 -0.77
N LEU A 210 -12.82 7.55 -1.27
CA LEU A 210 -12.67 6.10 -1.30
C LEU A 210 -12.68 5.52 0.12
N SER A 211 -13.54 4.52 0.33
CA SER A 211 -13.56 3.73 1.56
C SER A 211 -13.14 2.29 1.28
N VAL A 212 -12.32 1.74 2.18
CA VAL A 212 -11.73 0.40 2.04
C VAL A 212 -11.79 -0.34 3.37
N GLU A 213 -12.47 -1.47 3.42
CA GLU A 213 -12.56 -2.32 4.61
C GLU A 213 -11.19 -2.88 4.99
N ASP A 214 -10.86 -2.83 6.28
CA ASP A 214 -9.72 -3.57 6.84
C ASP A 214 -10.07 -5.05 7.00
N PRO A 215 -9.41 -5.99 6.28
CA PRO A 215 -9.73 -7.42 6.39
C PRO A 215 -9.41 -8.01 7.75
N LEU A 216 -8.51 -7.37 8.51
CA LEU A 216 -8.21 -7.76 9.88
C LEU A 216 -9.13 -7.10 10.90
N LYS A 217 -9.92 -6.10 10.50
CA LYS A 217 -10.88 -5.39 11.36
C LYS A 217 -12.16 -5.11 10.57
N PRO A 218 -12.99 -6.15 10.33
CA PRO A 218 -14.23 -5.99 9.58
C PRO A 218 -15.09 -4.86 10.13
N GLY A 219 -15.68 -4.07 9.23
CA GLY A 219 -16.44 -2.87 9.59
C GLY A 219 -15.61 -1.63 9.89
N GLN A 220 -14.27 -1.67 9.80
CA GLN A 220 -13.41 -0.49 9.91
C GLN A 220 -12.92 0.00 8.54
N ASP A 221 -13.09 1.29 8.24
CA ASP A 221 -12.55 1.92 7.04
C ASP A 221 -11.06 2.27 7.21
N ALA A 222 -10.19 1.51 6.54
CA ALA A 222 -8.74 1.73 6.50
C ALA A 222 -8.34 2.96 5.66
N ALA A 223 -9.23 3.45 4.78
CA ALA A 223 -9.00 4.60 3.93
C ALA A 223 -9.59 5.90 4.49
N CYS A 224 -10.20 5.90 5.68
CA CYS A 224 -10.91 7.04 6.27
C CYS A 224 -10.12 8.38 6.34
N ALA A 225 -8.78 8.33 6.33
CA ALA A 225 -7.92 9.51 6.29
C ALA A 225 -7.64 10.05 4.88
N SER A 226 -8.08 9.37 3.82
CA SER A 226 -7.69 9.60 2.42
C SER A 226 -8.64 10.57 1.70
N PHE A 227 -8.96 11.70 2.33
CA PHE A 227 -9.99 12.63 1.86
C PHE A 227 -9.63 13.36 0.56
N LYS A 228 -8.36 13.38 0.14
CA LYS A 228 -7.93 13.96 -1.14
C LYS A 228 -7.97 12.97 -2.30
N PHE A 229 -8.33 11.71 -2.08
CA PHE A 229 -8.32 10.68 -3.12
C PHE A 229 -9.21 11.04 -4.32
N GLU A 230 -10.31 11.78 -4.11
CA GLU A 230 -11.15 12.28 -5.22
C GLU A 230 -10.41 13.21 -6.20
N GLN A 231 -9.31 13.84 -5.76
CA GLN A 231 -8.45 14.66 -6.64
C GLN A 231 -7.71 13.79 -7.64
N MET A 232 -7.49 12.53 -7.30
CA MET A 232 -7.11 11.49 -8.24
C MET A 232 -8.35 11.09 -9.03
N ARG A 233 -8.85 12.01 -9.86
CA ARG A 233 -9.69 11.59 -10.98
C ARG A 233 -8.72 10.89 -11.92
N TRP A 234 -8.73 9.56 -11.94
CA TRP A 234 -8.09 8.72 -12.98
C TRP A 234 -8.71 9.04 -14.35
N LYS A 235 -8.58 10.29 -14.79
CA LYS A 235 -8.82 10.69 -16.16
C LYS A 235 -7.87 9.81 -16.96
N GLN A 236 -8.40 9.20 -18.02
CA GLN A 236 -7.55 8.53 -19.00
C GLN A 236 -6.35 9.44 -19.28
N PRO A 237 -5.12 8.90 -19.39
CA PRO A 237 -3.96 9.72 -19.65
C PRO A 237 -4.23 10.53 -20.93
N THR A 238 -4.59 11.79 -20.78
CA THR A 238 -4.70 12.73 -21.89
C THR A 238 -3.28 13.00 -22.30
N ARG A 239 -2.76 12.16 -23.20
CA ARG A 239 -1.39 12.16 -23.75
C ARG A 239 -0.33 12.45 -22.69
N CYS A 240 0.43 11.43 -22.26
CA CYS A 240 1.71 11.69 -21.61
C CYS A 240 2.46 12.75 -22.45
N PRO A 241 2.86 13.89 -21.85
CA PRO A 241 3.87 14.72 -22.49
C PRO A 241 5.12 13.86 -22.51
N ILE A 242 5.38 13.22 -23.64
CA ILE A 242 6.68 12.63 -23.91
C ILE A 242 7.67 13.78 -23.70
N PRO A 243 8.63 13.67 -22.77
CA PRO A 243 9.66 14.68 -22.65
C PRO A 243 10.29 14.82 -24.04
N LYS A 244 10.19 16.00 -24.64
CA LYS A 244 10.88 16.29 -25.90
C LYS A 244 12.33 15.87 -25.68
N THR A 245 12.78 14.88 -26.45
CA THR A 245 14.18 14.46 -26.47
C THR A 245 15.03 15.71 -26.65
N ARG A 246 16.03 15.92 -25.78
CA ARG A 246 17.02 16.97 -26.00
C ARG A 246 17.63 16.71 -27.38
N PRO A 247 17.58 17.67 -28.34
CA PRO A 247 18.32 17.52 -29.57
C PRO A 247 19.82 17.60 -29.21
N GLY A 248 20.55 16.49 -29.37
CA GLY A 248 21.98 16.50 -29.06
C GLY A 248 22.65 15.17 -28.74
N LEU A 249 22.05 14.01 -28.99
CA LEU A 249 22.81 12.75 -29.03
C LEU A 249 22.82 12.23 -30.46
N VAL A 250 23.89 12.54 -31.17
CA VAL A 250 24.21 12.02 -32.50
C VAL A 250 24.37 10.50 -32.36
N ALA A 251 23.59 9.75 -33.14
CA ALA A 251 23.77 8.32 -33.29
C ALA A 251 25.12 8.05 -33.95
N HIS A 252 26.00 7.28 -33.30
CA HIS A 252 27.17 6.72 -33.96
C HIS A 252 26.72 5.72 -35.04
N PRO A 253 27.26 5.80 -36.26
CA PRO A 253 26.92 4.86 -37.31
C PRO A 253 27.52 3.48 -36.99
N SER A 254 26.70 2.45 -37.17
CA SER A 254 27.07 1.05 -37.18
C SER A 254 28.14 0.79 -38.24
N MET A 255 29.39 0.52 -37.82
CA MET A 255 30.36 -0.10 -38.72
C MET A 255 30.04 -1.60 -38.83
N SER A 256 29.52 -1.94 -40.00
CA SER A 256 29.62 -3.26 -40.60
C SER A 256 31.11 -3.57 -40.85
N SER A 257 31.59 -4.68 -40.30
CA SER A 257 32.83 -5.30 -40.76
C SER A 257 32.64 -6.81 -40.76
N SER A 258 32.22 -7.31 -41.92
CA SER A 258 32.44 -8.69 -42.34
C SER A 258 33.95 -8.93 -42.43
N GLN A 259 34.49 -9.83 -41.61
CA GLN A 259 35.76 -10.49 -41.90
C GLN A 259 35.57 -12.00 -41.77
N SER A 260 35.68 -12.63 -42.93
CA SER A 260 35.82 -14.04 -43.21
C SER A 260 37.07 -14.61 -42.53
N PHE A 261 36.89 -15.60 -41.66
CA PHE A 261 37.97 -16.48 -41.19
C PHE A 261 38.09 -17.66 -42.15
N GLN A 262 39.12 -17.67 -42.99
CA GLN A 262 39.57 -18.86 -43.72
C GLN A 262 40.42 -19.73 -42.80
N LYS A 263 40.11 -21.03 -42.78
CA LYS A 263 40.96 -22.10 -42.25
C LYS A 263 42.06 -22.43 -43.25
N SER A 264 43.30 -22.46 -42.80
CA SER A 264 44.35 -23.45 -43.14
C SER A 264 45.43 -23.38 -42.07
#